data_AF-A0A0L1J1Z3-F1
#
_entry.id   AF-A0A0L1J1Z3-F1
#
_cell.length_a   1.000
_cell.length_b   1.000
_cell.length_c   1.000
_cell.angle_alpha   90.00
_cell.angle_beta   90.00
_cell.angle_gamma   90.00
#
_symmetry.space_group_name_H-M   'P 1'
#
loop_
_entity.id
_entity.type
_entity.pdbx_description
1 polymer ?
#
loop_
_entity_poly.entity_id
_entity_poly.type
_entity_poly.pdbx_seq_one_letter_code
_entity_poly.pdbx_strand_id
1 'polypeptide(L)'
;MNQSTFDIQPIGRFYGSNATIRRPKEITCFSYDDQHIFHLGDSSLRYYYPPRLPADLNCGYDTFQKLDDSADEHLDALLETIMALEKETGKKCEADIITWRGMMTKILTAPFDNLNGFEMNATRFQVSSIQGLFSPFRGIPKLTIVPQDTIFIEENNLYKNQQKQLQKNQRMPPGMPSQDMMAYWGYKFETISLLNQPWDATTREEIESRDELAVNNNAQYCSVVRTGIGKTRLIIGGEVDAVWDCKPARKEDGIHWVELKTSAEIRNDRDMLKYERKLLKFWAQSFLLGVPKIIVGFRDQRGIVHRLEELETASIPNKVKNASRGTWDGNICINFTSAFLEWLKSTINEEGMWRIRKLEKSSIIEVFRLEESGTGDIISPSFSTWRSKT
;
A
#
# COMPACT_ATOMS: atom_id res chain seq x y z
N MET A 1 27.79 -7.27 -14.05
CA MET A 1 26.88 -7.05 -12.89
C MET A 1 26.35 -8.42 -12.48
N ASN A 2 26.53 -8.81 -11.22
CA ASN A 2 25.97 -10.08 -10.73
C ASN A 2 24.46 -9.92 -10.60
N GLN A 3 23.72 -10.58 -11.49
CA GLN A 3 22.26 -10.61 -11.50
C GLN A 3 21.78 -11.86 -10.77
N SER A 4 20.94 -11.67 -9.76
CA SER A 4 20.26 -12.75 -9.04
C SER A 4 18.81 -12.85 -9.50
N THR A 5 18.26 -14.05 -9.55
CA THR A 5 16.88 -14.28 -10.01
C THR A 5 16.08 -15.09 -8.99
N PHE A 6 14.79 -14.78 -8.89
CA PHE A 6 13.82 -15.51 -8.09
C PHE A 6 12.65 -15.95 -8.98
N ASP A 7 12.41 -17.25 -9.08
CA ASP A 7 11.30 -17.73 -9.90
C ASP A 7 9.97 -17.63 -9.16
N ILE A 8 8.98 -17.08 -9.86
CA ILE A 8 7.57 -17.06 -9.49
C ILE A 8 6.92 -18.41 -9.82
N GLN A 9 7.40 -19.08 -10.85
CA GLN A 9 6.88 -20.37 -11.31
C GLN A 9 7.89 -21.50 -11.07
N PRO A 10 7.41 -22.75 -10.90
CA PRO A 10 6.01 -23.14 -10.76
C PRO A 10 5.44 -22.69 -9.40
N ILE A 11 4.21 -22.14 -9.40
CA ILE A 11 3.53 -21.69 -8.15
C ILE A 11 3.44 -22.79 -7.09
N GLY A 12 3.51 -24.06 -7.50
CA GLY A 12 3.42 -25.18 -6.58
C GLY A 12 4.55 -25.30 -5.57
N ARG A 13 5.66 -24.58 -5.78
CA ARG A 13 6.73 -24.40 -4.78
C ARG A 13 6.25 -23.70 -3.50
N PHE A 14 5.14 -22.97 -3.59
CA PHE A 14 4.56 -22.21 -2.49
C PHE A 14 3.30 -22.87 -1.92
N TYR A 15 2.98 -24.10 -2.35
CA TYR A 15 2.03 -24.95 -1.64
C TYR A 15 2.63 -25.42 -0.31
N GLY A 16 1.78 -25.69 0.68
CA GLY A 16 2.18 -26.26 1.96
C GLY A 16 1.83 -25.38 3.14
N SER A 17 2.60 -25.51 4.23
CA SER A 17 2.34 -24.84 5.50
C SER A 17 2.31 -23.32 5.34
N ASN A 18 1.24 -22.70 5.85
CA ASN A 18 1.06 -21.25 5.77
C ASN A 18 2.16 -20.51 6.53
N ALA A 19 2.82 -19.57 5.86
CA ALA A 19 3.76 -18.67 6.51
C ALA A 19 3.05 -17.84 7.59
N THR A 20 3.73 -17.61 8.71
CA THR A 20 3.18 -16.81 9.80
C THR A 20 3.00 -15.36 9.37
N ILE A 21 1.85 -14.78 9.72
CA ILE A 21 1.56 -13.36 9.50
C ILE A 21 1.42 -12.69 10.85
N ARG A 22 2.05 -11.54 11.02
CA ARG A 22 1.78 -10.64 12.14
C ARG A 22 0.69 -9.67 11.70
N ARG A 23 -0.33 -9.46 12.53
CA ARG A 23 -1.39 -8.49 12.24
C ARG A 23 -0.77 -7.09 12.10
N PRO A 24 -1.05 -6.34 11.01
CA PRO A 24 -0.61 -4.96 10.89
C PRO A 24 -1.16 -4.12 12.05
N LYS A 25 -0.30 -3.31 12.67
CA LYS A 25 -0.66 -2.36 13.71
C LYS A 25 -0.13 -0.98 13.33
N GLU A 26 -1.01 0.02 13.25
CA GLU A 26 -0.58 1.42 13.07
C GLU A 26 0.34 1.83 14.23
N ILE A 27 1.48 2.42 13.90
CA ILE A 27 2.46 2.94 14.86
C ILE A 27 2.54 4.47 14.82
N THR A 28 2.22 5.07 13.67
CA THR A 28 2.14 6.52 13.45
C THR A 28 1.38 6.78 12.14
N CYS A 29 1.07 8.04 11.85
CA CYS A 29 0.39 8.46 10.63
C CYS A 29 0.84 9.88 10.22
N PHE A 30 0.55 10.22 8.97
CA PHE A 30 0.73 11.56 8.43
C PHE A 30 -0.37 11.86 7.42
N SER A 31 -0.50 13.12 7.04
CA SER A 31 -1.55 13.62 6.16
C SER A 31 -0.96 14.54 5.09
N TYR A 32 -1.54 14.52 3.90
CA TYR A 32 -1.42 15.60 2.92
C TYR A 32 -2.73 16.39 2.93
N ASP A 33 -2.66 17.72 2.89
CA ASP A 33 -3.85 18.58 2.81
C ASP A 33 -4.36 18.76 1.36
N ASP A 34 -5.37 19.61 1.17
CA ASP A 34 -6.00 19.86 -0.14
C ASP A 34 -5.04 20.50 -1.17
N GLN A 35 -3.88 20.98 -0.74
CA GLN A 35 -2.80 21.51 -1.58
C GLN A 35 -1.61 20.53 -1.70
N HIS A 36 -1.79 19.30 -1.22
CA HIS A 36 -0.78 18.25 -1.17
C HIS A 36 0.45 18.62 -0.31
N ILE A 37 0.25 19.43 0.73
CA ILE A 37 1.30 19.79 1.67
C ILE A 37 1.33 18.75 2.80
N PHE A 38 2.53 18.24 3.11
CA PHE A 38 2.75 17.24 4.15
C PHE A 38 2.56 17.81 5.56
N HIS A 39 1.85 17.06 6.40
CA HIS A 39 1.64 17.31 7.82
C HIS A 39 1.77 16.02 8.62
N LEU A 40 2.45 16.08 9.78
CA LEU A 40 2.42 14.99 10.74
C LEU A 40 1.03 14.89 11.39
N GLY A 41 0.56 13.67 11.66
CA GLY A 41 -0.73 13.44 12.31
C GLY A 41 -1.87 13.09 11.34
N ASP A 42 -3.10 13.31 11.79
CA ASP A 42 -4.32 12.77 11.19
C ASP A 42 -5.30 13.83 10.66
N SER A 43 -4.77 15.01 10.29
CA SER A 43 -5.58 16.15 9.83
C SER A 43 -6.47 15.87 8.61
N SER A 44 -6.07 14.92 7.75
CA SER A 44 -6.83 14.55 6.55
C SER A 44 -7.65 13.27 6.72
N LEU A 45 -7.86 12.81 7.95
CA LEU A 45 -8.68 11.63 8.23
C LEU A 45 -10.14 11.87 7.82
N ARG A 46 -10.73 10.89 7.12
CA ARG A 46 -12.11 10.92 6.64
C ARG A 46 -12.96 9.82 7.27
N TYR A 47 -14.27 10.02 7.25
CA TYR A 47 -15.25 9.13 7.87
C TYR A 47 -16.18 8.57 6.81
N TYR A 48 -16.35 7.26 6.78
CA TYR A 48 -17.25 6.62 5.83
C TYR A 48 -18.70 6.99 6.11
N TYR A 49 -19.41 7.45 5.08
CA TYR A 49 -20.84 7.62 5.11
C TYR A 49 -21.41 7.37 3.71
N PRO A 50 -22.30 6.37 3.55
CA PRO A 50 -22.70 5.88 2.24
C PRO A 50 -23.32 6.98 1.35
N PRO A 51 -23.09 6.94 0.04
CA PRO A 51 -23.75 7.84 -0.90
C PRO A 51 -25.22 7.48 -1.07
N ARG A 52 -26.01 8.44 -1.56
CA ARG A 52 -27.38 8.17 -2.04
C ARG A 52 -27.31 7.40 -3.35
N LEU A 53 -28.17 6.39 -3.52
CA LEU A 53 -28.23 5.59 -4.74
C LEU A 53 -29.53 5.85 -5.52
N PRO A 54 -29.49 5.82 -6.86
CA PRO A 54 -28.29 5.68 -7.70
C PRO A 54 -27.38 6.92 -7.63
N ALA A 55 -26.07 6.73 -7.70
CA ALA A 55 -25.09 7.82 -7.65
C ALA A 55 -24.40 8.04 -9.00
N ASP A 56 -24.37 9.28 -9.49
CA ASP A 56 -23.69 9.65 -10.72
C ASP A 56 -22.21 10.02 -10.46
N LEU A 57 -21.28 9.19 -10.94
CA LEU A 57 -19.85 9.43 -10.75
C LEU A 57 -19.26 10.43 -11.75
N ASN A 58 -20.02 10.96 -12.71
CA ASN A 58 -19.49 11.89 -13.72
C ASN A 58 -19.53 13.35 -13.28
N CYS A 59 -20.41 13.70 -12.33
CA CYS A 59 -20.60 15.07 -11.86
C CYS A 59 -19.27 15.65 -11.34
N GLY A 60 -18.85 16.80 -11.87
CA GLY A 60 -17.65 17.52 -11.46
C GLY A 60 -16.36 17.18 -12.23
N TYR A 61 -16.41 16.32 -13.26
CA TYR A 61 -15.22 15.89 -14.01
C TYR A 61 -14.43 17.07 -14.62
N ASP A 62 -15.13 18.05 -15.21
CA ASP A 62 -14.50 19.21 -15.85
C ASP A 62 -13.79 20.15 -14.85
N THR A 63 -14.14 20.06 -13.56
CA THR A 63 -13.54 20.81 -12.46
C THR A 63 -12.60 19.96 -11.60
N PHE A 64 -12.24 18.75 -12.05
CA PHE A 64 -11.41 17.83 -11.27
C PHE A 64 -10.02 18.41 -10.99
N GLN A 65 -9.70 18.56 -9.70
CA GLN A 65 -8.38 18.98 -9.22
C GLN A 65 -7.49 17.74 -9.06
N LYS A 66 -6.79 17.40 -10.14
CA LYS A 66 -5.93 16.21 -10.20
C LYS A 66 -4.50 16.52 -9.72
N LEU A 67 -4.03 15.77 -8.73
CA LEU A 67 -2.64 15.76 -8.27
C LEU A 67 -1.70 15.38 -9.42
N ASP A 68 -0.62 16.17 -9.59
CA ASP A 68 0.50 15.81 -10.46
C ASP A 68 1.47 14.91 -9.69
N ASP A 69 1.38 13.61 -9.96
CA ASP A 69 2.17 12.55 -9.31
C ASP A 69 3.38 12.10 -10.16
N SER A 70 3.87 12.98 -11.03
CA SER A 70 5.05 12.73 -11.88
C SER A 70 6.38 12.89 -11.13
N ALA A 71 6.39 13.70 -10.07
CA ALA A 71 7.56 13.89 -9.21
C ALA A 71 7.96 12.58 -8.51
N ASP A 72 9.23 12.51 -8.13
CA ASP A 72 9.73 11.43 -7.29
C ASP A 72 9.60 11.84 -5.82
N GLU A 73 8.64 11.23 -5.13
CA GLU A 73 8.39 11.47 -3.70
C GLU A 73 9.30 10.63 -2.79
N HIS A 74 10.08 9.72 -3.38
CA HIS A 74 10.95 8.78 -2.67
C HIS A 74 10.24 8.13 -1.47
N LEU A 75 10.93 7.91 -0.35
CA LEU A 75 10.35 7.49 0.92
C LEU A 75 10.17 8.67 1.88
N ASP A 76 10.26 9.91 1.42
CA ASP A 76 10.51 11.08 2.28
C ASP A 76 9.48 11.25 3.39
N ALA A 77 8.19 11.33 3.05
CA ALA A 77 7.12 11.48 4.04
C ALA A 77 7.05 10.28 5.03
N LEU A 78 7.31 9.06 4.55
CA LEU A 78 7.36 7.87 5.40
C LEU A 78 8.51 7.95 6.39
N LEU A 79 9.72 8.27 5.91
CA LEU A 79 10.93 8.36 6.73
C LEU A 79 10.86 9.53 7.71
N GLU A 80 10.32 10.66 7.30
CA GLU A 80 10.09 11.81 8.17
C GLU A 80 9.13 11.46 9.31
N THR A 81 8.02 10.78 9.00
CA THR A 81 7.05 10.34 10.00
C THR A 81 7.62 9.29 10.96
N ILE A 82 8.41 8.33 10.45
CA ILE A 82 9.12 7.35 11.29
C ILE A 82 10.12 8.08 12.20
N MET A 83 10.91 9.01 11.66
CA MET A 83 11.88 9.78 12.45
C MET A 83 11.20 10.61 13.54
N ALA A 84 10.04 11.21 13.26
CA ALA A 84 9.26 11.94 14.27
C ALA A 84 8.83 11.03 15.43
N LEU A 85 8.30 9.84 15.12
CA LEU A 85 7.93 8.84 16.14
C LEU A 85 9.14 8.39 16.97
N GLU A 86 10.29 8.18 16.33
CA GLU A 86 11.52 7.78 17.02
C GLU A 86 12.04 8.85 17.97
N LYS A 87 11.94 10.13 17.58
CA LYS A 87 12.27 11.28 18.43
C LYS A 87 11.34 11.38 19.63
N GLU A 88 10.03 11.21 19.40
CA GLU A 88 9.02 11.26 20.46
C GLU A 88 9.20 10.12 21.48
N THR A 89 9.43 8.90 21.00
CA THR A 89 9.48 7.71 21.86
C THR A 89 10.87 7.39 22.40
N GLY A 90 11.92 8.00 21.84
CA GLY A 90 13.32 7.70 22.14
C GLY A 90 13.74 6.29 21.72
N LYS A 91 12.97 5.61 20.86
CA LYS A 91 13.20 4.22 20.44
C LYS A 91 13.12 4.10 18.93
N LYS A 92 14.08 3.38 18.33
CA LYS A 92 14.08 3.09 16.90
C LYS A 92 12.93 2.14 16.54
N CYS A 93 12.32 2.41 15.39
CA CYS A 93 11.36 1.52 14.77
C CYS A 93 12.10 0.36 14.12
N GLU A 94 12.15 -0.79 14.80
CA GLU A 94 12.85 -1.97 14.30
C GLU A 94 12.08 -2.69 13.18
N ALA A 95 12.71 -2.79 12.00
CA ALA A 95 12.22 -3.57 10.87
C ALA A 95 13.37 -4.09 10.02
N ASP A 96 13.12 -5.17 9.28
CA ASP A 96 14.08 -5.66 8.29
C ASP A 96 13.88 -4.95 6.94
N ILE A 97 12.64 -4.50 6.64
CA ILE A 97 12.31 -3.76 5.42
C ILE A 97 11.36 -2.59 5.74
N ILE A 98 11.62 -1.43 5.12
CA ILE A 98 10.76 -0.24 5.15
C ILE A 98 10.41 0.15 3.71
N THR A 99 9.11 0.29 3.41
CA THR A 99 8.65 0.58 2.05
C THR A 99 7.21 1.11 2.02
N TRP A 100 6.76 1.58 0.85
CA TRP A 100 5.35 1.86 0.58
C TRP A 100 4.53 0.57 0.35
N ARG A 101 3.27 0.58 0.78
CA ARG A 101 2.30 -0.51 0.60
C ARG A 101 2.17 -0.92 -0.86
N GLY A 102 2.25 0.03 -1.78
CA GLY A 102 2.20 -0.23 -3.22
C GLY A 102 3.28 -1.23 -3.68
N MET A 103 4.48 -1.16 -3.13
CA MET A 103 5.58 -2.08 -3.48
C MET A 103 5.29 -3.50 -2.99
N MET A 104 4.88 -3.62 -1.72
CA MET A 104 4.49 -4.92 -1.17
C MET A 104 3.27 -5.52 -1.87
N THR A 105 2.33 -4.69 -2.35
CA THR A 105 1.18 -5.15 -3.14
C THR A 105 1.63 -5.78 -4.46
N LYS A 106 2.60 -5.17 -5.15
CA LYS A 106 3.17 -5.71 -6.41
C LYS A 106 3.86 -7.05 -6.18
N ILE A 107 4.65 -7.18 -5.09
CA ILE A 107 5.30 -8.44 -4.71
C ILE A 107 4.25 -9.49 -4.33
N LEU A 108 3.33 -9.17 -3.41
CA LEU A 108 2.34 -10.10 -2.88
C LEU A 108 1.45 -10.73 -3.96
N THR A 109 1.17 -9.98 -5.02
CA THR A 109 0.28 -10.41 -6.10
C THR A 109 1.01 -10.99 -7.31
N ALA A 110 2.35 -10.94 -7.34
CA ALA A 110 3.16 -11.39 -8.47
C ALA A 110 2.87 -12.84 -8.94
N PRO A 111 2.53 -13.82 -8.08
CA PRO A 111 2.19 -15.18 -8.51
C PRO A 111 0.98 -15.27 -9.46
N PHE A 112 0.05 -14.31 -9.36
CA PHE A 112 -1.21 -14.31 -10.11
C PHE A 112 -1.40 -13.05 -10.96
N ASP A 113 -0.48 -12.09 -10.88
CA ASP A 113 -0.45 -10.89 -11.72
C ASP A 113 0.66 -10.96 -12.77
N ASN A 114 0.39 -11.71 -13.84
CA ASN A 114 1.33 -11.83 -14.94
C ASN A 114 1.22 -10.69 -15.97
N LEU A 115 0.18 -9.85 -15.88
CA LEU A 115 -0.06 -8.78 -16.86
C LEU A 115 0.63 -7.48 -16.51
N ASN A 116 1.11 -7.33 -15.28
CA ASN A 116 1.83 -6.13 -14.85
C ASN A 116 3.29 -6.45 -14.55
N GLY A 117 4.17 -5.59 -15.07
CA GLY A 117 5.56 -5.49 -14.64
C GLY A 117 5.72 -4.47 -13.51
N PHE A 118 6.88 -4.47 -12.86
CA PHE A 118 7.28 -3.45 -11.91
C PHE A 118 8.80 -3.30 -11.85
N GLU A 119 9.24 -2.09 -11.51
CA GLU A 119 10.62 -1.81 -11.12
C GLU A 119 10.63 -1.03 -9.80
N MET A 120 11.56 -1.40 -8.93
CA MET A 120 11.76 -0.81 -7.61
C MET A 120 13.25 -0.55 -7.40
N ASN A 121 13.59 0.52 -6.70
CA ASN A 121 14.95 0.71 -6.19
C ASN A 121 15.01 0.22 -4.75
N ALA A 122 16.16 -0.34 -4.36
CA ALA A 122 16.39 -0.78 -2.99
C ALA A 122 17.80 -0.44 -2.52
N THR A 123 17.95 -0.15 -1.23
CA THR A 123 19.25 0.02 -0.59
C THR A 123 19.24 -0.59 0.80
N ARG A 124 20.38 -1.16 1.22
CA ARG A 124 20.59 -1.64 2.58
C ARG A 124 21.29 -0.54 3.38
N PHE A 125 20.70 -0.21 4.52
CA PHE A 125 21.30 0.74 5.46
C PHE A 125 21.46 0.08 6.82
N GLN A 126 22.72 -0.03 7.24
CA GLN A 126 23.12 -0.67 8.49
C GLN A 126 23.34 0.39 9.56
N VAL A 127 22.76 0.15 10.74
CA VAL A 127 22.95 1.00 11.91
C VAL A 127 23.37 0.14 13.08
N SER A 128 24.48 0.50 13.71
CA SER A 128 24.94 -0.15 14.94
C SER A 128 24.12 0.36 16.12
N SER A 129 23.39 -0.52 16.80
CA SER A 129 22.67 -0.17 18.04
C SER A 129 23.33 -0.84 19.24
N ILE A 130 23.46 -0.12 20.35
CA ILE A 130 24.02 -0.68 21.59
C ILE A 130 22.85 -1.18 22.44
N GLN A 131 22.71 -2.51 22.59
CA GLN A 131 21.78 -3.10 23.55
C GLN A 131 22.53 -3.48 24.83
N GLY A 132 22.03 -3.02 25.98
CA GLY A 132 22.51 -3.46 27.29
C GLY A 132 21.70 -4.66 27.79
N LEU A 133 22.36 -5.82 28.00
CA LEU A 133 21.73 -6.90 28.76
C LEU A 133 21.90 -6.60 30.26
N PHE A 134 20.79 -6.33 30.96
CA PHE A 134 20.78 -6.30 32.42
C PHE A 134 20.90 -7.74 32.95
N SER A 135 22.06 -8.10 33.49
CA SER A 135 22.20 -9.28 34.34
C SER A 135 21.67 -8.96 35.74
N PRO A 136 20.71 -9.72 36.30
CA PRO A 136 20.21 -9.50 37.65
C PRO A 136 21.23 -9.84 38.75
N PHE A 137 22.36 -10.46 38.40
CA PHE A 137 23.47 -10.72 39.32
C PHE A 137 24.59 -9.70 39.12
N ARG A 138 24.97 -9.01 40.21
CA ARG A 138 26.07 -8.02 40.40
C ARG A 138 27.25 -8.15 39.42
N GLY A 139 27.07 -7.70 38.18
CA GLY A 139 28.06 -7.76 37.12
C GLY A 139 27.95 -6.52 36.24
N ILE A 140 29.11 -6.04 35.76
CA ILE A 140 29.22 -4.90 34.85
C ILE A 140 28.27 -5.13 33.65
N PRO A 141 27.43 -4.16 33.26
CA PRO A 141 26.53 -4.32 32.11
C PRO A 141 27.33 -4.67 30.86
N LYS A 142 27.02 -5.82 30.26
CA LYS A 142 27.62 -6.24 28.99
C LYS A 142 26.85 -5.52 27.88
N LEU A 143 27.49 -4.49 27.31
CA LEU A 143 26.99 -3.78 26.14
C LEU A 143 27.27 -4.65 24.92
N THR A 144 26.21 -5.06 24.21
CA THR A 144 26.31 -5.77 22.94
C THR A 144 25.90 -4.83 21.83
N ILE A 145 26.80 -4.60 20.87
CA ILE A 145 26.46 -3.90 19.64
C ILE A 145 25.70 -4.91 18.76
N VAL A 146 24.42 -4.64 18.53
CA VAL A 146 23.58 -5.41 17.61
C VAL A 146 23.44 -4.57 16.34
N PRO A 147 24.02 -5.01 15.20
CA PRO A 147 23.77 -4.36 13.93
C PRO A 147 22.31 -4.56 13.56
N GLN A 148 21.63 -3.45 13.28
CA GLN A 148 20.31 -3.46 12.70
C GLN A 148 20.42 -3.10 11.22
N ASP A 149 20.10 -4.08 10.38
CA ASP A 149 20.09 -3.92 8.94
C ASP A 149 18.65 -3.76 8.47
N THR A 150 18.41 -2.69 7.72
CA THR A 150 17.12 -2.43 7.12
C THR A 150 17.29 -2.21 5.62
N ILE A 151 16.48 -2.89 4.83
CA ILE A 151 16.36 -2.65 3.39
C ILE A 151 15.24 -1.63 3.17
N PHE A 152 15.55 -0.55 2.47
CA PHE A 152 14.59 0.46 2.06
C PHE A 152 14.24 0.18 0.61
N ILE A 153 12.95 0.15 0.27
CA ILE A 153 12.46 -0.14 -1.08
C ILE A 153 11.50 0.96 -1.51
N GLU A 154 11.73 1.56 -2.67
CA GLU A 154 10.87 2.57 -3.28
C GLU A 154 10.49 2.18 -4.72
N GLU A 155 9.51 2.89 -5.29
CA GLU A 155 9.17 2.73 -6.70
C GLU A 155 10.26 3.31 -7.60
N ASN A 156 10.54 2.67 -8.74
CA ASN A 156 11.31 3.36 -9.76
C ASN A 156 10.42 4.39 -10.48
N ASN A 157 10.59 5.68 -10.16
CA ASN A 157 9.73 6.76 -10.68
C ASN A 157 9.78 6.89 -12.22
N LEU A 158 10.96 6.68 -12.82
CA LEU A 158 11.10 6.71 -14.29
C LEU A 158 10.25 5.62 -14.96
N TYR A 159 10.32 4.38 -14.46
CA TYR A 159 9.52 3.26 -14.94
C TYR A 159 8.03 3.52 -14.71
N LYS A 160 7.64 4.02 -13.53
CA LYS A 160 6.26 4.43 -13.20
C LYS A 160 5.70 5.40 -14.24
N ASN A 161 6.44 6.47 -14.53
CA ASN A 161 6.03 7.51 -15.48
C ASN A 161 5.97 6.99 -16.92
N GLN A 162 6.91 6.15 -17.34
CA GLN A 162 6.87 5.49 -18.65
C GLN A 162 5.63 4.59 -18.79
N GLN A 163 5.30 3.78 -17.77
CA GLN A 163 4.11 2.93 -17.79
C GLN A 163 2.82 3.77 -17.85
N LYS A 164 2.74 4.87 -17.11
CA LYS A 164 1.60 5.81 -17.19
C LYS A 164 1.44 6.40 -18.59
N GLN A 165 2.54 6.81 -19.22
CA GLN A 165 2.50 7.35 -20.58
C GLN A 165 2.05 6.30 -21.59
N LEU A 166 2.55 5.06 -21.48
CA LEU A 166 2.10 3.94 -22.32
C LEU A 166 0.60 3.68 -22.15
N GLN A 167 0.08 3.69 -20.92
CA GLN A 167 -1.34 3.49 -20.64
C GLN A 167 -2.20 4.62 -21.24
N LYS A 168 -1.80 5.88 -21.07
CA LYS A 168 -2.49 7.05 -21.66
C LYS A 168 -2.56 6.98 -23.19
N ASN A 169 -1.54 6.41 -23.83
CA ASN A 169 -1.48 6.27 -25.28
C ASN A 169 -2.31 5.09 -25.84
N GLN A 170 -2.84 4.21 -24.98
CA GLN A 170 -3.68 3.10 -25.43
C GLN A 170 -5.05 3.59 -25.90
N ARG A 171 -5.44 3.18 -27.11
CA ARG A 171 -6.76 3.51 -27.65
C ARG A 171 -7.84 2.69 -26.94
N MET A 172 -8.81 3.39 -26.37
CA MET A 172 -9.98 2.78 -25.79
C MET A 172 -10.90 2.21 -26.88
N PRO A 173 -11.55 1.06 -26.66
CA PRO A 173 -12.58 0.57 -27.57
C PRO A 173 -13.71 1.61 -27.76
N PRO A 174 -14.34 1.67 -28.95
CA PRO A 174 -15.45 2.59 -29.18
C PRO A 174 -16.55 2.44 -28.13
N GLY A 175 -17.04 3.56 -27.59
CA GLY A 175 -18.10 3.59 -26.58
C GLY A 175 -17.63 3.31 -25.14
N MET A 176 -16.35 3.03 -24.90
CA MET A 176 -15.80 2.94 -23.55
C MET A 176 -15.37 4.33 -23.03
N PRO A 177 -15.59 4.62 -21.73
CA PRO A 177 -15.04 5.82 -21.10
C PRO A 177 -13.51 5.89 -21.20
N SER A 178 -12.96 7.11 -21.18
CA SER A 178 -11.51 7.31 -21.14
C SER A 178 -10.91 6.74 -19.85
N GLN A 179 -9.61 6.44 -19.87
CA GLN A 179 -8.91 6.01 -18.66
C GLN A 179 -8.96 7.07 -17.56
N ASP A 180 -8.82 8.35 -17.92
CA ASP A 180 -8.92 9.46 -16.97
C ASP A 180 -10.32 9.55 -16.33
N MET A 181 -11.40 9.33 -17.09
CA MET A 181 -12.75 9.26 -16.54
C MET A 181 -12.92 8.07 -15.59
N MET A 182 -12.38 6.90 -15.97
CA MET A 182 -12.46 5.72 -15.09
C MET A 182 -11.66 5.89 -13.79
N ALA A 183 -10.56 6.63 -13.81
CA ALA A 183 -9.81 7.01 -12.63
C ALA A 183 -10.59 8.01 -11.79
N TYR A 184 -11.16 9.04 -12.42
CA TYR A 184 -12.00 10.04 -11.76
C TYR A 184 -13.17 9.43 -10.98
N TRP A 185 -13.84 8.42 -11.54
CA TRP A 185 -14.93 7.71 -10.87
C TRP A 185 -14.53 7.11 -9.52
N GLY A 186 -13.26 6.75 -9.30
CA GLY A 186 -12.76 6.36 -7.97
C GLY A 186 -12.85 7.52 -6.98
N TYR A 187 -12.19 8.63 -7.32
CA TYR A 187 -12.16 9.84 -6.49
C TYR A 187 -13.54 10.46 -6.27
N LYS A 188 -14.42 10.45 -7.28
CA LYS A 188 -15.80 10.92 -7.12
C LYS A 188 -16.55 10.01 -6.14
N PHE A 189 -16.38 8.69 -6.24
CA PHE A 189 -17.00 7.75 -5.31
C PHE A 189 -16.52 7.95 -3.87
N GLU A 190 -15.23 8.21 -3.66
CA GLU A 190 -14.70 8.61 -2.36
C GLU A 190 -15.36 9.91 -1.88
N THR A 191 -15.35 10.97 -2.71
CA THR A 191 -15.92 12.28 -2.37
C THR A 191 -17.37 12.17 -1.84
N ILE A 192 -18.22 11.38 -2.50
CA ILE A 192 -19.63 11.22 -2.12
C ILE A 192 -19.87 10.19 -1.02
N SER A 193 -18.87 9.37 -0.70
CA SER A 193 -18.94 8.30 0.30
C SER A 193 -18.24 8.66 1.63
N LEU A 194 -17.71 9.87 1.74
CA LEU A 194 -16.88 10.31 2.87
C LEU A 194 -17.40 11.61 3.48
N LEU A 195 -17.14 11.81 4.78
CA LEU A 195 -17.32 13.05 5.53
C LEU A 195 -15.97 13.54 6.06
N ASN A 196 -15.84 14.84 6.30
CA ASN A 196 -14.63 15.46 6.88
C ASN A 196 -14.55 15.24 8.41
N GLN A 197 -15.69 14.95 9.03
CA GLN A 197 -15.84 14.78 10.47
C GLN A 197 -16.86 13.68 10.76
N PRO A 198 -16.95 13.18 12.01
CA PRO A 198 -17.97 12.21 12.39
C PRO A 198 -19.40 12.67 12.03
N TRP A 199 -20.29 11.70 11.85
CA TRP A 199 -21.66 11.96 11.39
C TRP A 199 -22.44 12.92 12.29
N ASP A 200 -22.31 12.81 13.61
CA ASP A 200 -23.01 13.64 14.59
C ASP A 200 -22.59 15.11 14.58
N ALA A 201 -21.35 15.39 14.16
CA ALA A 201 -20.83 16.74 13.96
C ALA A 201 -21.14 17.30 12.56
N THR A 202 -21.47 16.44 11.58
CA THR A 202 -21.72 16.87 10.20
C THR A 202 -23.16 17.35 10.00
N THR A 203 -23.33 18.52 9.40
CA THR A 203 -24.66 19.08 9.14
C THR A 203 -25.40 18.31 8.03
N ARG A 204 -26.73 18.42 8.02
CA ARG A 204 -27.57 17.83 6.96
C ARG A 204 -27.17 18.36 5.58
N GLU A 205 -26.97 19.68 5.48
CA GLU A 205 -26.61 20.36 4.23
C GLU A 205 -25.28 19.88 3.67
N GLU A 206 -24.25 19.72 4.51
CA GLU A 206 -22.97 19.13 4.11
C GLU A 206 -23.12 17.69 3.61
N ILE A 207 -23.93 16.84 4.28
CA ILE A 207 -24.13 15.44 3.86
C ILE A 207 -24.81 15.37 2.49
N GLU A 208 -25.82 16.23 2.27
CA GLU A 208 -26.69 16.19 1.10
C GLU A 208 -26.09 16.89 -0.12
N SER A 209 -25.15 17.81 0.07
CA SER A 209 -24.48 18.54 -1.01
C SER A 209 -23.22 17.84 -1.55
N ARG A 210 -22.83 16.65 -1.03
CA ARG A 210 -21.59 15.96 -1.44
C ARG A 210 -21.52 15.63 -2.93
N ASP A 211 -22.66 15.45 -3.58
CA ASP A 211 -22.72 15.21 -5.02
C ASP A 211 -22.26 16.44 -5.84
N GLU A 212 -22.30 17.63 -5.26
CA GLU A 212 -21.90 18.91 -5.86
C GLU A 212 -20.46 19.30 -5.52
N LEU A 213 -19.82 18.63 -4.56
CA LEU A 213 -18.45 18.92 -4.18
C LEU A 213 -17.49 18.71 -5.34
N ALA A 214 -16.56 19.66 -5.49
CA ALA A 214 -15.42 19.52 -6.37
C ALA A 214 -14.57 18.33 -5.90
N VAL A 215 -14.18 17.49 -6.84
CA VAL A 215 -13.28 16.36 -6.55
C VAL A 215 -11.85 16.85 -6.56
N ASN A 216 -11.12 16.50 -5.50
CA ASN A 216 -9.71 16.79 -5.31
C ASN A 216 -9.05 15.53 -4.72
N ASN A 217 -7.94 15.06 -5.31
CA ASN A 217 -7.20 13.88 -4.85
C ASN A 217 -5.81 14.23 -4.27
N ASN A 218 -5.58 15.48 -3.89
CA ASN A 218 -4.37 15.95 -3.22
C ASN A 218 -4.37 15.56 -1.74
N ALA A 219 -5.52 15.69 -1.07
CA ALA A 219 -5.64 15.37 0.35
C ALA A 219 -5.64 13.85 0.57
N GLN A 220 -4.77 13.39 1.48
CA GLN A 220 -4.55 11.96 1.72
C GLN A 220 -4.26 11.74 3.20
N TYR A 221 -4.82 10.67 3.77
CA TYR A 221 -4.42 10.17 5.08
C TYR A 221 -3.60 8.90 4.92
N CYS A 222 -2.39 8.88 5.49
CA CYS A 222 -1.47 7.77 5.38
C CYS A 222 -1.19 7.12 6.74
N SER A 223 -1.52 5.84 6.85
CA SER A 223 -1.20 5.00 8.01
C SER A 223 0.17 4.35 7.83
N VAL A 224 1.01 4.44 8.86
CA VAL A 224 2.30 3.72 8.92
C VAL A 224 2.14 2.54 9.89
N VAL A 225 2.20 1.32 9.35
CA VAL A 225 1.96 0.09 10.10
C VAL A 225 3.24 -0.71 10.32
N ARG A 226 3.35 -1.35 11.47
CA ARG A 226 4.30 -2.43 11.71
C ARG A 226 3.62 -3.79 11.50
N THR A 227 4.24 -4.67 10.72
CA THR A 227 3.73 -6.01 10.41
C THR A 227 4.88 -7.00 10.20
N GLY A 228 4.57 -8.21 9.71
CA GLY A 228 5.57 -9.19 9.33
C GLY A 228 4.97 -10.38 8.57
N ILE A 229 5.73 -10.91 7.61
CA ILE A 229 5.40 -12.08 6.81
C ILE A 229 6.57 -13.06 6.93
N GLY A 230 6.26 -14.28 7.39
CA GLY A 230 7.27 -15.26 7.77
C GLY A 230 8.17 -14.73 8.89
N LYS A 231 9.48 -14.79 8.66
CA LYS A 231 10.49 -14.26 9.60
C LYS A 231 10.83 -12.79 9.37
N THR A 232 10.25 -12.15 8.34
CA THR A 232 10.62 -10.79 7.94
C THR A 232 9.73 -9.77 8.61
N ARG A 233 10.34 -8.81 9.33
CA ARG A 233 9.66 -7.68 9.97
C ARG A 233 9.55 -6.52 8.99
N LEU A 234 8.36 -5.93 8.89
CA LEU A 234 8.07 -4.88 7.91
C LEU A 234 7.54 -3.64 8.62
N ILE A 235 7.94 -2.46 8.13
CA ILE A 235 7.18 -1.22 8.31
C ILE A 235 6.72 -0.77 6.93
N ILE A 236 5.42 -0.51 6.82
CA ILE A 236 4.77 -0.18 5.55
C ILE A 236 3.95 1.08 5.74
N GLY A 237 4.20 2.09 4.91
CA GLY A 237 3.33 3.27 4.79
C GLY A 237 2.31 3.11 3.68
N GLY A 238 1.10 3.63 3.84
CA GLY A 238 0.16 3.74 2.73
C GLY A 238 -1.11 4.49 3.09
N GLU A 239 -1.72 5.04 2.05
CA GLU A 239 -3.03 5.71 2.12
C GLU A 239 -4.13 4.75 2.58
N VAL A 240 -5.04 5.29 3.41
CA VAL A 240 -6.29 4.65 3.82
C VAL A 240 -7.43 5.64 3.60
N ASP A 241 -8.50 5.19 2.94
CA ASP A 241 -9.55 6.09 2.46
C ASP A 241 -10.41 6.66 3.60
N ALA A 242 -10.73 5.87 4.64
CA ALA A 242 -11.55 6.31 5.75
C ALA A 242 -11.52 5.42 6.99
N VAL A 243 -12.08 5.93 8.09
CA VAL A 243 -12.57 5.11 9.22
C VAL A 243 -14.07 4.87 9.10
N TRP A 244 -14.53 3.70 9.52
CA TRP A 244 -15.95 3.32 9.54
C TRP A 244 -16.76 4.12 10.56
N ASP A 245 -16.17 4.36 11.73
CA ASP A 245 -16.79 4.98 12.88
C ASP A 245 -15.92 6.11 13.45
N CYS A 246 -14.92 5.79 14.27
CA CYS A 246 -14.00 6.75 14.85
C CYS A 246 -12.66 6.09 15.14
N LYS A 247 -11.59 6.89 15.15
CA LYS A 247 -10.28 6.41 15.58
C LYS A 247 -10.31 6.19 17.09
N PRO A 248 -9.98 4.98 17.60
CA PRO A 248 -10.06 4.71 19.03
C PRO A 248 -9.04 5.56 19.81
N ALA A 249 -9.44 6.03 21.00
CA ALA A 249 -8.56 6.81 21.88
C ALA A 249 -7.35 5.99 22.37
N ARG A 250 -7.52 4.67 22.52
CA ARG A 250 -6.48 3.73 22.93
C ARG A 250 -5.77 3.15 21.72
N LYS A 251 -4.44 3.29 21.66
CA LYS A 251 -3.60 2.82 20.54
C LYS A 251 -3.54 1.28 20.39
N GLU A 252 -4.01 0.54 21.39
CA GLU A 252 -4.12 -0.92 21.38
C GLU A 252 -5.41 -1.44 20.77
N ASP A 253 -6.44 -0.62 20.70
CA ASP A 253 -7.71 -1.00 20.10
C ASP A 253 -7.59 -0.96 18.57
N GLY A 254 -8.31 -1.87 17.91
CA GLY A 254 -8.27 -1.95 16.45
C GLY A 254 -8.97 -0.76 15.81
N ILE A 255 -8.36 -0.20 14.77
CA ILE A 255 -8.99 0.86 13.98
C ILE A 255 -9.85 0.21 12.89
N HIS A 256 -11.10 0.64 12.77
CA HIS A 256 -12.05 0.11 11.78
C HIS A 256 -11.89 0.83 10.44
N TRP A 257 -10.75 0.64 9.80
CA TRP A 257 -10.49 1.22 8.48
C TRP A 257 -11.45 0.72 7.40
N VAL A 258 -11.67 1.55 6.40
CA VAL A 258 -12.48 1.27 5.22
C VAL A 258 -11.68 1.62 3.97
N GLU A 259 -11.65 0.70 3.01
CA GLU A 259 -11.19 0.95 1.65
C GLU A 259 -12.41 1.11 0.74
N LEU A 260 -12.40 2.10 -0.13
CA LEU A 260 -13.42 2.36 -1.15
C LEU A 260 -12.90 1.91 -2.51
N LYS A 261 -13.77 1.22 -3.25
CA LYS A 261 -13.50 0.77 -4.61
C LYS A 261 -14.72 0.93 -5.47
N THR A 262 -14.51 1.12 -6.76
CA THR A 262 -15.58 1.02 -7.75
C THR A 262 -15.30 -0.15 -8.70
N SER A 263 -16.36 -0.84 -9.12
CA SER A 263 -16.26 -1.85 -10.19
C SER A 263 -17.43 -1.73 -11.16
N ALA A 264 -17.24 -2.21 -12.39
CA ALA A 264 -18.36 -2.41 -13.30
C ALA A 264 -19.26 -3.54 -12.76
N GLU A 265 -20.56 -3.46 -13.07
CA GLU A 265 -21.51 -4.54 -12.82
C GLU A 265 -21.07 -5.87 -13.42
N ILE A 266 -21.38 -6.95 -12.69
CA ILE A 266 -21.09 -8.32 -13.11
C ILE A 266 -22.33 -8.86 -13.80
N ARG A 267 -22.27 -9.01 -15.13
CA ARG A 267 -23.42 -9.42 -15.95
C ARG A 267 -23.28 -10.84 -16.52
N ASN A 268 -22.07 -11.38 -16.49
CA ASN A 268 -21.72 -12.66 -17.08
C ASN A 268 -20.41 -13.18 -16.46
N ASP A 269 -20.09 -14.43 -16.77
CA ASP A 269 -18.88 -15.13 -16.35
C ASP A 269 -17.56 -14.41 -16.68
N ARG A 270 -17.49 -13.70 -17.80
CA ARG A 270 -16.28 -12.96 -18.19
C ARG A 270 -16.06 -11.76 -17.28
N ASP A 271 -17.13 -11.08 -16.88
CA ASP A 271 -17.05 -9.97 -15.94
C ASP A 271 -16.76 -10.47 -14.53
N MET A 272 -17.28 -11.65 -14.15
CA MET A 272 -16.92 -12.30 -12.90
C MET A 272 -15.42 -12.62 -12.83
N LEU A 273 -14.83 -13.16 -13.91
CA LEU A 273 -13.37 -13.37 -13.98
C LEU A 273 -12.56 -12.09 -13.79
N LYS A 274 -12.98 -10.98 -14.42
CA LYS A 274 -12.30 -9.69 -14.25
C LYS A 274 -12.42 -9.22 -12.80
N TYR A 275 -13.59 -9.42 -12.20
CA TYR A 275 -13.82 -9.05 -10.81
C TYR A 275 -12.97 -9.88 -9.85
N GLU A 276 -12.87 -11.20 -10.01
CA GLU A 276 -11.97 -12.02 -9.17
C GLU A 276 -10.51 -11.57 -9.28
N ARG A 277 -10.04 -11.20 -10.47
CA ARG A 277 -8.69 -10.61 -10.65
C ARG A 277 -8.53 -9.27 -9.92
N LYS A 278 -9.58 -8.43 -9.88
CA LYS A 278 -9.58 -7.20 -9.07
C LYS A 278 -9.57 -7.51 -7.57
N LEU A 279 -10.31 -8.54 -7.13
CA LEU A 279 -10.36 -8.96 -5.73
C LEU A 279 -8.97 -9.33 -5.20
N LEU A 280 -8.06 -9.87 -6.02
CA LEU A 280 -6.66 -10.08 -5.63
C LEU A 280 -5.99 -8.77 -5.19
N LYS A 281 -6.17 -7.70 -5.97
CA LYS A 281 -5.59 -6.38 -5.68
C LYS A 281 -6.26 -5.72 -4.49
N PHE A 282 -7.60 -5.77 -4.43
CA PHE A 282 -8.37 -5.24 -3.30
C PHE A 282 -7.94 -5.92 -2.00
N TRP A 283 -7.88 -7.25 -2.00
CA TRP A 283 -7.40 -8.02 -0.87
C TRP A 283 -5.97 -7.63 -0.49
N ALA A 284 -5.02 -7.66 -1.43
CA ALA A 284 -3.61 -7.38 -1.13
C ALA A 284 -3.41 -5.96 -0.57
N GLN A 285 -4.08 -4.96 -1.15
CA GLN A 285 -3.99 -3.57 -0.73
C GLN A 285 -4.47 -3.38 0.70
N SER A 286 -5.66 -3.89 1.02
CA SER A 286 -6.28 -3.75 2.33
C SER A 286 -5.63 -4.66 3.39
N PHE A 287 -5.25 -5.88 3.03
CA PHE A 287 -4.61 -6.85 3.92
C PHE A 287 -3.28 -6.33 4.47
N LEU A 288 -2.45 -5.70 3.63
CA LEU A 288 -1.11 -5.23 4.01
C LEU A 288 -1.15 -4.08 5.03
N LEU A 289 -2.20 -3.25 5.03
CA LEU A 289 -2.41 -2.18 6.03
C LEU A 289 -3.36 -2.59 7.17
N GLY A 290 -3.89 -3.81 7.14
CA GLY A 290 -4.82 -4.29 8.15
C GLY A 290 -6.20 -3.62 8.07
N VAL A 291 -6.60 -3.17 6.87
CA VAL A 291 -7.92 -2.61 6.61
C VAL A 291 -8.95 -3.74 6.59
N PRO A 292 -9.90 -3.79 7.54
CA PRO A 292 -10.81 -4.93 7.69
C PRO A 292 -11.95 -4.95 6.67
N LYS A 293 -12.35 -3.79 6.13
CA LYS A 293 -13.55 -3.64 5.30
C LYS A 293 -13.25 -2.93 3.98
N ILE A 294 -13.86 -3.41 2.91
CA ILE A 294 -13.84 -2.79 1.58
C ILE A 294 -15.28 -2.54 1.14
N ILE A 295 -15.61 -1.33 0.71
CA ILE A 295 -16.91 -0.99 0.13
C ILE A 295 -16.75 -0.85 -1.38
N VAL A 296 -17.49 -1.66 -2.13
CA VAL A 296 -17.46 -1.67 -3.59
C VAL A 296 -18.73 -1.05 -4.16
N GLY A 297 -18.60 0.11 -4.81
CA GLY A 297 -19.66 0.70 -5.64
C GLY A 297 -19.70 0.04 -7.02
N PHE A 298 -20.78 -0.67 -7.33
CA PHE A 298 -20.99 -1.29 -8.64
C PHE A 298 -21.73 -0.33 -9.56
N ARG A 299 -21.06 0.04 -10.65
CA ARG A 299 -21.55 0.99 -11.64
C ARG A 299 -21.84 0.36 -12.99
N ASP A 300 -22.75 0.97 -13.72
CA ASP A 300 -22.95 0.69 -15.14
C ASP A 300 -21.88 1.36 -16.03
N GLN A 301 -22.01 1.21 -17.34
CA GLN A 301 -21.08 1.80 -18.32
C GLN A 301 -21.17 3.33 -18.42
N ARG A 302 -22.25 3.92 -17.93
CA ARG A 302 -22.46 5.37 -17.89
C ARG A 302 -21.89 6.00 -16.63
N GLY A 303 -21.31 5.21 -15.71
CA GLY A 303 -20.75 5.75 -14.47
C GLY A 303 -21.75 5.84 -13.32
N ILE A 304 -22.94 5.26 -13.46
CA ILE A 304 -23.97 5.31 -12.42
C ILE A 304 -23.82 4.12 -11.49
N VAL A 305 -23.61 4.35 -10.19
CA VAL A 305 -23.56 3.33 -9.15
C VAL A 305 -24.98 2.95 -8.74
N HIS A 306 -25.33 1.67 -8.88
CA HIS A 306 -26.68 1.15 -8.55
C HIS A 306 -26.72 0.38 -7.24
N ARG A 307 -25.58 -0.17 -6.80
CA ARG A 307 -25.48 -0.93 -5.54
C ARG A 307 -24.11 -0.81 -4.91
N LEU A 308 -24.09 -0.99 -3.59
CA LEU A 308 -22.87 -1.19 -2.81
C LEU A 308 -22.74 -2.65 -2.40
N GLU A 309 -21.51 -3.09 -2.18
CA GLU A 309 -21.21 -4.38 -1.57
C GLU A 309 -20.13 -4.18 -0.50
N GLU A 310 -20.40 -4.68 0.70
CA GLU A 310 -19.41 -4.73 1.77
C GLU A 310 -18.64 -6.05 1.71
N LEU A 311 -17.32 -5.95 1.67
CA LEU A 311 -16.42 -7.09 1.71
C LEU A 311 -15.58 -7.03 2.98
N GLU A 312 -15.58 -8.11 3.74
CA GLU A 312 -14.58 -8.33 4.78
C GLU A 312 -13.28 -8.83 4.13
N THR A 313 -12.18 -8.08 4.31
CA THR A 313 -10.88 -8.36 3.70
C THR A 313 -10.42 -9.80 3.94
N ALA A 314 -10.57 -10.29 5.18
CA ALA A 314 -10.17 -11.63 5.58
C ALA A 314 -10.98 -12.75 4.87
N SER A 315 -12.20 -12.45 4.41
CA SER A 315 -13.07 -13.42 3.74
C SER A 315 -12.77 -13.58 2.24
N ILE A 316 -12.13 -12.58 1.61
CA ILE A 316 -11.96 -12.50 0.15
C ILE A 316 -11.23 -13.74 -0.42
N PRO A 317 -10.09 -14.21 0.13
CA PRO A 317 -9.42 -15.39 -0.41
C PRO A 317 -10.30 -16.64 -0.42
N ASN A 318 -11.07 -16.86 0.64
CA ASN A 318 -11.98 -18.01 0.74
C ASN A 318 -13.16 -17.87 -0.23
N LYS A 319 -13.70 -16.66 -0.42
CA LYS A 319 -14.75 -16.39 -1.41
C LYS A 319 -14.28 -16.74 -2.82
N VAL A 320 -13.06 -16.35 -3.21
CA VAL A 320 -12.50 -16.67 -4.53
C VAL A 320 -12.18 -18.15 -4.66
N LYS A 321 -11.60 -18.77 -3.63
CA LYS A 321 -11.28 -20.21 -3.63
C LYS A 321 -12.53 -21.09 -3.76
N ASN A 322 -13.63 -20.69 -3.13
CA ASN A 322 -14.91 -21.42 -3.19
C ASN A 322 -15.74 -21.08 -4.44
N ALA A 323 -15.38 -20.03 -5.17
CA ALA A 323 -15.97 -19.76 -6.47
C ALA A 323 -15.53 -20.83 -7.48
N SER A 324 -16.35 -21.08 -8.51
CA SER A 324 -16.15 -22.17 -9.47
C SER A 324 -14.81 -22.15 -10.20
N ARG A 325 -14.10 -21.00 -10.21
CA ARG A 325 -12.86 -20.81 -10.99
C ARG A 325 -11.60 -20.69 -10.15
N GLY A 326 -11.68 -20.29 -8.87
CA GLY A 326 -10.52 -20.22 -7.98
C GLY A 326 -9.29 -19.52 -8.59
N THR A 327 -9.46 -18.32 -9.17
CA THR A 327 -8.44 -17.70 -10.04
C THR A 327 -7.13 -17.31 -9.35
N TRP A 328 -7.11 -17.26 -8.02
CA TRP A 328 -5.92 -17.05 -7.20
C TRP A 328 -6.11 -17.63 -5.80
N ASP A 329 -5.00 -17.88 -5.11
CA ASP A 329 -4.98 -18.41 -3.74
C ASP A 329 -4.15 -17.50 -2.82
N GLY A 330 -4.78 -16.99 -1.75
CA GLY A 330 -4.15 -16.07 -0.81
C GLY A 330 -2.98 -16.69 -0.04
N ASN A 331 -3.01 -18.00 0.28
CA ASN A 331 -1.91 -18.66 0.97
C ASN A 331 -0.68 -18.75 0.07
N ILE A 332 -0.87 -18.99 -1.22
CA ILE A 332 0.24 -18.98 -2.20
C ILE A 332 0.87 -17.59 -2.27
N CYS A 333 0.07 -16.52 -2.32
CA CYS A 333 0.56 -15.14 -2.27
C CYS A 333 1.44 -14.88 -1.02
N ILE A 334 0.95 -15.30 0.15
CA ILE A 334 1.64 -15.13 1.44
C ILE A 334 2.94 -15.95 1.49
N ASN A 335 2.90 -17.23 1.10
CA ASN A 335 4.05 -18.13 1.11
C ASN A 335 5.12 -17.69 0.11
N PHE A 336 4.71 -17.29 -1.10
CA PHE A 336 5.58 -16.66 -2.10
C PHE A 336 6.29 -15.44 -1.52
N THR A 337 5.53 -14.54 -0.89
CA THR A 337 6.09 -13.31 -0.31
C THR A 337 7.08 -13.63 0.80
N SER A 338 6.76 -14.57 1.69
CA SER A 338 7.68 -15.02 2.74
C SER A 338 9.01 -15.51 2.16
N ALA A 339 8.96 -16.40 1.17
CA ALA A 339 10.16 -16.95 0.53
C ALA A 339 10.95 -15.88 -0.23
N PHE A 340 10.25 -15.00 -0.96
CA PHE A 340 10.86 -13.90 -1.69
C PHE A 340 11.57 -12.93 -0.75
N LEU A 341 10.96 -12.54 0.36
CA LEU A 341 11.56 -11.61 1.32
C LEU A 341 12.78 -12.22 2.03
N GLU A 342 12.77 -13.50 2.35
CA GLU A 342 13.95 -14.19 2.91
C GLU A 342 15.08 -14.24 1.88
N TRP A 343 14.78 -14.58 0.63
CA TRP A 343 15.75 -14.56 -0.46
C TRP A 343 16.30 -13.15 -0.70
N LEU A 344 15.44 -12.13 -0.76
CA LEU A 344 15.82 -10.73 -1.02
C LEU A 344 16.82 -10.23 0.02
N LYS A 345 16.60 -10.54 1.31
CA LYS A 345 17.54 -10.20 2.38
C LYS A 345 18.89 -10.89 2.24
N SER A 346 18.93 -12.10 1.69
CA SER A 346 20.19 -12.79 1.40
C SER A 346 20.92 -12.23 0.17
N THR A 347 20.18 -11.64 -0.77
CA THR A 347 20.71 -11.03 -2.00
C THR A 347 21.22 -9.60 -1.77
N ILE A 348 20.42 -8.76 -1.11
CA ILE A 348 20.80 -7.38 -0.77
C ILE A 348 21.49 -7.40 0.61
N ASN A 349 22.71 -7.93 0.62
CA ASN A 349 23.53 -8.10 1.82
C ASN A 349 24.72 -7.12 1.90
N GLU A 350 24.90 -6.29 0.88
CA GLU A 350 25.95 -5.27 0.76
C GLU A 350 25.32 -3.88 0.55
N GLU A 351 26.09 -2.83 0.78
CA GLU A 351 25.68 -1.44 0.56
C GLU A 351 25.41 -1.13 -0.92
N GLY A 352 24.97 0.08 -1.24
CA GLY A 352 24.73 0.52 -2.61
C GLY A 352 23.26 0.45 -3.03
N MET A 353 23.04 0.76 -4.30
CA MET A 353 21.71 0.83 -4.88
C MET A 353 21.44 -0.38 -5.77
N TRP A 354 20.27 -0.99 -5.58
CA TRP A 354 19.84 -2.22 -6.22
C TRP A 354 18.54 -2.00 -6.98
N ARG A 355 18.37 -2.72 -8.09
CA ARG A 355 17.11 -2.76 -8.84
C ARG A 355 16.42 -4.09 -8.59
N ILE A 356 15.15 -4.05 -8.24
CA ILE A 356 14.24 -5.20 -8.23
C ILE A 356 13.31 -5.04 -9.44
N ARG A 357 13.28 -6.01 -10.35
CA ARG A 357 12.52 -5.92 -11.60
C ARG A 357 11.73 -7.18 -11.90
N LYS A 358 10.47 -6.99 -12.28
CA LYS A 358 9.65 -8.01 -12.94
C LYS A 358 9.13 -7.42 -14.23
N LEU A 359 9.44 -8.04 -15.37
CA LEU A 359 8.86 -7.65 -16.65
C LEU A 359 7.41 -8.16 -16.77
N GLU A 360 6.61 -7.51 -17.63
CA GLU A 360 5.29 -8.03 -18.02
C GLU A 360 5.44 -9.46 -18.58
N LYS A 361 4.52 -10.35 -18.21
CA LYS A 361 4.50 -11.78 -18.59
C LYS A 361 5.67 -12.62 -18.09
N SER A 362 6.62 -12.04 -17.37
CA SER A 362 7.76 -12.74 -16.79
C SER A 362 7.36 -13.62 -15.61
N SER A 363 7.91 -14.83 -15.58
CA SER A 363 7.84 -15.76 -14.46
C SER A 363 9.00 -15.61 -13.46
N ILE A 364 9.84 -14.60 -13.62
CA ILE A 364 10.99 -14.33 -12.75
C ILE A 364 11.01 -12.89 -12.26
N ILE A 365 11.57 -12.69 -11.07
CA ILE A 365 11.98 -11.40 -10.53
C ILE A 365 13.51 -11.35 -10.54
N GLU A 366 14.07 -10.29 -11.10
CA GLU A 366 15.50 -10.05 -11.18
C GLU A 366 15.91 -9.04 -10.11
N VAL A 367 17.03 -9.28 -9.45
CA VAL A 367 17.67 -8.35 -8.52
C VAL A 367 19.13 -8.17 -8.92
N PHE A 368 19.54 -6.94 -9.17
CA PHE A 368 20.91 -6.62 -9.57
C PHE A 368 21.35 -5.28 -9.00
N ARG A 369 22.63 -5.18 -8.69
CA ARG A 369 23.24 -3.96 -8.14
C ARG A 369 23.53 -2.96 -9.25
N LEU A 370 23.11 -1.73 -9.06
CA LEU A 370 23.35 -0.59 -9.95
C LEU A 370 24.56 0.23 -9.50
N GLU A 371 24.71 0.42 -8.20
CA GLU A 371 25.80 1.21 -7.60
C GLU A 371 26.43 0.44 -6.44
N GLU A 372 27.77 0.51 -6.33
CA GLU A 372 28.51 -0.22 -5.29
C GLU A 372 28.43 0.44 -3.91
N SER A 373 28.10 1.72 -3.83
CA SER A 373 28.06 2.48 -2.59
C SER A 373 26.94 3.52 -2.61
N GLY A 374 26.62 4.07 -1.44
CA GLY A 374 25.56 5.07 -1.30
C GLY A 374 24.16 4.46 -1.19
N THR A 375 23.16 5.34 -1.06
CA THR A 375 21.75 4.99 -0.89
C THR A 375 20.91 5.23 -2.13
N GLY A 376 21.50 5.79 -3.21
CA GLY A 376 20.79 6.17 -4.44
C GLY A 376 19.62 7.11 -4.19
N ASP A 377 19.79 8.04 -3.24
CA ASP A 377 18.79 9.01 -2.77
C ASP A 377 17.50 8.43 -2.16
N ILE A 378 17.37 7.10 -2.06
CA ILE A 378 16.22 6.41 -1.43
C ILE A 378 16.02 6.82 0.04
N ILE A 379 17.13 7.12 0.74
CA ILE A 379 17.13 7.51 2.14
C ILE A 379 17.56 8.96 2.25
N SER A 380 16.68 9.80 2.79
CA SER A 380 16.96 11.21 2.96
C SER A 380 18.18 11.46 3.87
N PRO A 381 18.96 12.53 3.62
CA PRO A 381 20.13 12.87 4.46
C PRO A 381 19.77 13.11 5.93
N SER A 382 18.59 13.68 6.20
CA SER A 382 18.09 13.94 7.55
C SER A 382 17.83 12.63 8.31
N PHE A 383 17.19 11.65 7.67
CA PHE A 383 16.93 10.34 8.25
C PHE A 383 18.23 9.57 8.49
N SER A 384 19.14 9.55 7.50
CA SER A 384 20.45 8.91 7.61
C SER A 384 21.25 9.49 8.78
N THR A 385 21.27 10.83 8.91
CA THR A 385 21.96 11.51 10.01
C THR A 385 21.34 11.17 11.37
N TRP A 386 20.01 11.13 11.46
CA TRP A 386 19.30 10.76 12.69
C TRP A 386 19.62 9.33 13.13
N ARG A 387 19.52 8.36 12.21
CA ARG A 387 19.76 6.95 12.51
C ARG A 387 21.23 6.66 12.83
N SER A 388 22.19 7.40 12.28
CA SER A 388 23.63 7.22 12.58
C SER A 388 24.08 7.82 13.92
N LYS A 389 23.34 8.79 14.49
CA LYS A 389 23.66 9.43 15.78
C LYS A 389 23.14 8.67 17.00
N THR A 390 22.10 7.88 16.78
CA THR A 390 21.34 7.14 17.80
C THR A 390 21.63 5.66 17.64
#